data_AF-A0AAN7V0J5-F1
#
_entry.id   AF-A0AAN7V0J5-F1
#
_cell.length_a   1.000
_cell.length_b   1.000
_cell.length_c   1.000
_cell.angle_alpha   90.00
_cell.angle_beta   90.00
_cell.angle_gamma   90.00
#
_symmetry.space_group_name_H-M   'P 1'
#
loop_
_entity.id
_entity.type
_entity.pdbx_description
1 polymer ?
#
loop_
_entity_poly.entity_id
_entity_poly.type
_entity_poly.pdbx_seq_one_letter_code
_entity_poly.pdbx_strand_id
1 'polypeptide(L)'
;MSIIGAIEQLNLNKTDVESYLERMDHLFRCNKVEESEKVDLFVTLIGGDAYKLLKTMVKPQSVSEKTYAELKKILKDRMAPKGQLL
;
A
#
# COMPACT_ATOMS: atom_id res chain seq x y z
N MET A 1 -19.30 11.89 10.60
CA MET A 1 -19.03 10.44 10.70
C MET A 1 -17.57 10.30 11.08
N SER A 2 -17.25 9.73 12.24
CA SER A 2 -15.86 9.39 12.54
C SER A 2 -15.75 7.89 12.60
N ILE A 3 -15.02 7.32 11.65
CA ILE A 3 -14.28 6.09 11.88
C ILE A 3 -12.87 6.36 11.36
N ILE A 4 -11.91 6.41 12.28
CA ILE A 4 -10.51 6.16 11.97
C ILE A 4 -10.15 4.95 12.82
N GLY A 5 -10.20 3.79 12.20
CA GLY A 5 -9.51 2.60 12.70
C GLY A 5 -8.17 2.51 12.00
N ALA A 6 -7.11 2.20 12.74
CA ALA A 6 -5.84 1.82 12.13
C ALA A 6 -5.86 0.32 11.85
N ILE A 7 -5.27 -0.10 10.74
CA ILE A 7 -4.81 -1.48 10.57
C ILE A 7 -3.33 -1.55 10.93
N GLU A 8 -2.86 -2.72 11.36
CA GLU A 8 -1.43 -2.95 11.57
C GLU A 8 -0.65 -2.63 10.29
N GLN A 9 0.47 -1.91 10.44
CA GLN A 9 1.35 -1.53 9.33
C GLN A 9 1.92 -2.76 8.61
N LEU A 10 2.33 -2.57 7.35
CA LEU A 10 2.95 -3.64 6.58
C LEU A 10 4.34 -3.98 7.13
N ASN A 11 4.50 -5.19 7.67
CA ASN A 11 5.81 -5.72 8.00
C ASN A 11 6.41 -6.43 6.78
N LEU A 12 7.43 -5.83 6.17
CA LEU A 12 8.06 -6.31 4.94
C LEU A 12 8.60 -7.75 5.02
N ASN A 13 8.82 -8.29 6.23
CA ASN A 13 9.41 -9.61 6.43
C ASN A 13 8.41 -10.66 6.94
N LYS A 14 7.23 -10.25 7.41
CA LYS A 14 6.28 -11.13 8.12
C LYS A 14 4.87 -11.10 7.54
N THR A 15 4.47 -9.98 6.96
CA THR A 15 3.11 -9.78 6.48
C THR A 15 2.98 -10.28 5.05
N ASP A 16 1.96 -11.11 4.80
CA ASP A 16 1.51 -11.39 3.44
C ASP A 16 0.96 -10.10 2.81
N VAL A 17 1.59 -9.66 1.72
CA VAL A 17 1.27 -8.36 1.10
C VAL A 17 -0.14 -8.33 0.52
N GLU A 18 -0.64 -9.43 -0.03
CA GLU A 18 -1.99 -9.51 -0.59
C GLU A 18 -3.03 -9.34 0.53
N SER A 19 -2.88 -10.07 1.65
CA SER A 19 -3.75 -9.95 2.82
C SER A 19 -3.75 -8.54 3.41
N TYR A 20 -2.60 -7.86 3.43
CA TYR A 20 -2.52 -6.47 3.87
C TYR A 20 -3.27 -5.51 2.93
N LEU A 21 -3.09 -5.67 1.61
CA LEU A 21 -3.76 -4.83 0.62
C LEU A 21 -5.27 -5.06 0.59
N GLU A 22 -5.73 -6.29 0.79
CA GLU A 22 -7.16 -6.61 0.92
C GLU A 22 -7.77 -5.90 2.13
N ARG A 23 -7.11 -5.94 3.29
CA ARG A 23 -7.54 -5.19 4.49
C ARG A 23 -7.60 -3.69 4.24
N MET A 24 -6.67 -3.14 3.45
CA MET A 24 -6.70 -1.73 3.07
C MET A 24 -7.89 -1.40 2.17
N ASP A 25 -8.20 -2.26 1.19
CA ASP A 25 -9.37 -2.11 0.34
C ASP A 25 -10.68 -2.16 1.16
N HIS A 26 -10.75 -3.03 2.18
CA HIS A 26 -11.87 -3.04 3.13
C HIS A 26 -11.94 -1.74 3.95
N LEU A 27 -10.82 -1.24 4.46
CA LEU A 27 -10.78 0.01 5.21
C LEU A 27 -11.30 1.19 4.36
N PHE A 28 -10.85 1.29 3.10
CA PHE A 28 -11.32 2.33 2.18
C PHE A 28 -12.82 2.23 1.90
N ARG A 29 -13.35 1.02 1.68
CA ARG A 29 -14.80 0.82 1.49
C ARG A 29 -15.61 1.18 2.73
N CYS A 30 -15.19 0.73 3.91
CA CYS A 30 -15.89 1.02 5.16
C CYS A 30 -15.94 2.52 5.48
N ASN A 31 -14.87 3.24 5.14
CA ASN A 31 -14.76 4.68 5.38
C ASN A 31 -15.25 5.54 4.22
N LYS A 32 -15.73 4.93 3.12
CA LYS A 32 -16.15 5.63 1.89
C LYS A 32 -15.09 6.61 1.39
N VAL A 33 -13.84 6.15 1.37
CA VAL A 33 -12.68 6.94 0.94
C VAL A 33 -12.78 7.20 -0.56
N GLU A 34 -12.71 8.48 -0.94
CA GLU A 34 -12.74 8.91 -2.34
C GLU A 34 -11.44 8.50 -3.05
N GLU A 35 -11.51 8.24 -4.36
CA GLU A 35 -10.33 7.77 -5.12
C GLU A 35 -9.12 8.71 -5.00
N SER A 36 -9.38 10.03 -4.96
CA SER A 36 -8.35 11.06 -4.79
C SER A 36 -7.63 11.01 -3.44
N GLU A 37 -8.23 10.41 -2.41
CA GLU A 37 -7.69 10.35 -1.04
C GLU A 37 -6.97 9.03 -0.76
N LYS A 38 -7.18 8.01 -1.60
CA LYS A 38 -6.65 6.66 -1.36
C LYS A 38 -5.13 6.62 -1.29
N VAL A 39 -4.45 7.40 -2.13
CA VAL A 39 -2.98 7.44 -2.13
C VAL A 39 -2.47 8.02 -0.81
N ASP A 40 -3.03 9.15 -0.36
CA ASP A 40 -2.63 9.82 0.88
C ASP A 40 -2.90 8.95 2.12
N LEU A 41 -4.08 8.33 2.18
CA LEU A 41 -4.41 7.40 3.27
C LEU A 41 -3.56 6.14 3.22
N PHE A 42 -3.26 5.62 2.03
CA PHE A 42 -2.42 4.44 1.89
C PHE A 42 -1.01 4.68 2.42
N VAL A 43 -0.35 5.75 1.99
CA VAL A 43 1.06 6.02 2.36
C VAL A 43 1.23 6.39 3.83
N THR A 44 0.18 6.94 4.46
CA THR A 44 0.17 7.24 5.89
C THR A 44 -0.04 5.99 6.75
N LEU A 45 -0.82 5.02 6.28
CA LEU A 45 -1.13 3.78 7.02
C LEU A 45 -0.16 2.62 6.76
N ILE A 46 0.53 2.59 5.61
CA ILE A 46 1.42 1.48 5.23
C ILE A 46 2.64 1.30 6.15
N GLY A 47 3.01 2.36 6.87
CA GLY A 47 4.18 2.36 7.74
C GLY A 47 5.46 2.82 7.03
N GLY A 48 6.40 3.29 7.84
CA GLY A 48 7.56 4.05 7.35
C GLY A 48 8.48 3.26 6.43
N ASP A 49 8.71 1.97 6.70
CA ASP A 49 9.66 1.17 5.92
C ASP A 49 9.10 0.78 4.55
N ALA A 50 7.82 0.41 4.49
CA ALA A 50 7.14 0.17 3.22
C ALA A 50 7.03 1.45 2.38
N TYR A 51 6.80 2.61 3.02
CA TYR A 51 6.82 3.90 2.30
C TYR A 51 8.21 4.25 1.74
N LYS A 52 9.29 4.02 2.49
CA LYS A 52 10.67 4.19 1.98
C LYS A 52 10.96 3.27 0.78
N LEU A 53 10.44 2.03 0.83
CA LEU A 53 10.55 1.09 -0.28
C LEU A 53 9.83 1.63 -1.52
N LEU A 54 8.58 2.06 -1.39
CA LEU A 54 7.82 2.68 -2.49
C LEU A 54 8.59 3.86 -3.09
N LYS A 55 9.06 4.80 -2.27
CA LYS A 55 9.86 5.96 -2.72
C LYS A 55 11.12 5.57 -3.50
N THR A 56 11.68 4.40 -3.25
CA THR A 56 12.86 3.90 -3.99
C THR A 56 12.45 3.33 -5.34
N MET A 57 11.29 2.67 -5.42
CA MET A 57 10.79 2.01 -6.61
C MET A 57 10.14 2.96 -7.63
N VAL A 58 9.59 4.10 -7.18
CA VAL A 58 8.88 5.04 -8.08
C VAL A 58 9.78 6.11 -8.70
N LYS A 59 11.07 6.18 -8.33
CA LYS A 59 11.99 7.19 -8.88
C LYS A 59 12.06 7.08 -10.42
N PRO A 60 12.12 8.22 -11.14
CA PRO A 60 12.27 9.60 -10.65
C PRO A 60 10.97 10.29 -10.19
N GLN A 61 9.81 9.62 -10.32
CA GLN A 61 8.52 10.16 -9.91
C GLN A 61 8.34 10.09 -8.38
N SER A 62 7.36 10.83 -7.88
CA SER A 62 6.91 10.76 -6.48
C SER A 62 5.82 9.71 -6.29
N VAL A 63 5.65 9.26 -5.04
CA VAL A 63 4.60 8.29 -4.69
C VAL A 63 3.20 8.88 -4.91
N SER A 64 3.04 10.20 -4.69
CA SER A 64 1.79 10.94 -4.91
C SER A 64 1.40 11.09 -6.39
N GLU A 65 2.34 10.93 -7.32
CA GLU A 65 2.06 10.94 -8.77
C GLU A 65 1.55 9.58 -9.28
N LYS A 66 1.51 8.55 -8.41
CA LYS A 66 1.00 7.23 -8.75
C LYS A 66 -0.42 7.05 -8.26
N THR A 67 -1.17 6.23 -8.98
CA THR A 67 -2.46 5.73 -8.53
C THR A 67 -2.28 4.68 -7.44
N TYR A 68 -3.29 4.53 -6.58
CA TYR A 68 -3.30 3.47 -5.57
C TYR A 68 -3.14 2.08 -6.19
N ALA A 69 -3.75 1.82 -7.35
CA ALA A 69 -3.61 0.56 -8.08
C ALA A 69 -2.16 0.27 -8.51
N GLU A 70 -1.43 1.27 -9.01
CA GLU A 70 -0.02 1.13 -9.37
C GLU A 70 0.84 0.84 -8.13
N LEU A 71 0.60 1.54 -7.01
CA LEU A 71 1.34 1.33 -5.77
C LEU A 71 1.11 -0.08 -5.20
N LYS A 72 -0.12 -0.59 -5.27
CA LYS A 72 -0.42 -2.00 -4.94
C LYS A 72 0.43 -2.94 -5.78
N LYS A 73 0.43 -2.76 -7.11
CA LYS A 73 1.21 -3.61 -8.02
C LYS A 73 2.70 -3.58 -7.68
N ILE A 74 3.28 -2.39 -7.46
CA ILE A 74 4.71 -2.22 -7.13
C ILE A 74 5.09 -3.00 -5.86
N LEU A 75 4.27 -2.90 -4.80
CA LEU A 75 4.55 -3.62 -3.55
C LEU A 75 4.49 -5.14 -3.74
N LYS A 76 3.49 -5.61 -4.48
CA LYS A 76 3.32 -7.03 -4.77
C LYS A 76 4.48 -7.59 -5.59
N ASP A 77 4.84 -6.92 -6.66
CA ASP A 77 5.98 -7.32 -7.50
C ASP A 77 7.28 -7.38 -6.69
N ARG A 78 7.45 -6.48 -5.72
CA ARG A 78 8.65 -6.42 -4.87
C ARG A 78 8.69 -7.49 -3.78
N MET A 79 7.53 -7.83 -3.22
CA MET A 79 7.40 -8.80 -2.12
C MET A 79 7.11 -10.22 -2.62
N ALA A 80 6.85 -10.39 -3.91
CA ALA A 80 6.73 -11.70 -4.54
C ALA A 80 8.02 -12.52 -4.29
N PRO A 81 7.90 -13.83 -3.98
CA PRO A 81 9.06 -14.68 -3.82
C PRO A 81 9.88 -14.68 -5.12
N LYS A 82 11.22 -14.56 -5.00
CA LYS A 82 12.17 -14.46 -6.13
C LYS A 82 12.23 -15.71 -7.06
N GLY A 83 11.25 -16.62 -6.99
CA GLY A 83 11.23 -17.89 -7.73
C GLY A 83 10.05 -18.09 -8.67
N GLN A 84 9.23 -17.06 -8.93
CA GLN A 84 8.05 -17.18 -9.80
C GLN A 84 8.24 -16.52 -11.17
N LEU A 85 9.48 -16.56 -11.67
CA LEU A 85 9.78 -16.39 -13.09
C LEU A 85 9.96 -17.80 -13.66
N LEU A 86 8.86 -18.36 -14.19
CA LEU A 86 8.91 -19.47 -15.14
C LEU A 86 9.20 -18.91 -16.54
#